data_AF-A0ABD0MMZ8-F1
#
_entry.id   AF-A0ABD0MMZ8-F1
#
_cell.length_a   1.000
_cell.length_b   1.000
_cell.length_c   1.000
_cell.angle_alpha   90.00
_cell.angle_beta   90.00
_cell.angle_gamma   90.00
#
_symmetry.space_group_name_H-M   'P 1'
#
loop_
_entity.id
_entity.type
_entity.pdbx_description
1 polymer ?
#
loop_
_entity_poly.entity_id
_entity_poly.type
_entity_poly.pdbx_seq_one_letter_code
_entity_poly.pdbx_strand_id
1 'polypeptide(L)' 'MCLSSAVYHFVNQQMNWTEAQRYCREKHTDLVTINDMQEQNDIKQTVNGSVERVWIGLNRTNTWIWSLSDPAFYRGGDSL' A
#
# COMPACT_ATOMS: atom_id res chain seq x y z
N MET A 1 -3.46 -3.49 -2.86
CA MET A 1 -3.44 -4.03 -1.48
C MET A 1 -3.34 -2.85 -0.54
N CYS A 2 -4.37 -2.60 0.24
CA CYS A 2 -4.41 -1.47 1.18
C CYS A 2 -4.02 -1.91 2.59
N LEU A 3 -3.39 -1.01 3.35
CA LEU A 3 -3.22 -1.12 4.78
C LEU A 3 -4.37 -0.37 5.47
N SER A 4 -5.02 -1.00 6.44
CA SER A 4 -6.05 -0.38 7.28
C SER A 4 -5.86 -0.84 8.72
N SER A 5 -5.48 0.07 9.63
CA SER A 5 -5.32 -0.24 11.07
C SER A 5 -4.50 -1.52 11.34
N ALA A 6 -3.35 -1.66 10.68
CA ALA A 6 -2.46 -2.83 10.72
C ALA A 6 -3.01 -4.14 10.10
N VAL A 7 -4.07 -4.06 9.29
CA VAL A 7 -4.62 -5.19 8.53
C VAL A 7 -4.45 -4.98 7.03
N TYR A 8 -4.21 -6.06 6.29
CA TYR A 8 -4.10 -6.05 4.82
C TYR A 8 -5.47 -6.28 4.18
N HIS A 9 -5.87 -5.35 3.31
CA HIS A 9 -7.14 -5.40 2.58
C HIS A 9 -6.89 -5.56 1.09
N PHE A 10 -7.28 -6.73 0.57
CA PHE A 10 -7.25 -6.98 -0.86
C PHE A 10 -8.43 -6.27 -1.54
N VAL A 11 -8.10 -5.42 -2.52
CA VAL A 11 -9.07 -4.69 -3.35
C VAL A 11 -9.03 -5.30 -4.74
N ASN A 12 -10.07 -6.04 -5.10
CA ASN A 12 -10.19 -6.70 -6.40
C ASN A 12 -10.78 -5.77 -7.46
N GLN A 13 -10.02 -4.72 -7.82
CA GLN A 13 -10.40 -3.77 -8.86
C GLN A 13 -9.20 -3.49 -9.77
N GLN A 14 -9.44 -3.41 -11.07
CA GLN A 14 -8.40 -3.08 -12.04
C GLN A 14 -8.11 -1.57 -11.98
N MET A 15 -6.92 -1.22 -11.53
CA MET A 15 -6.45 0.16 -11.35
C MET A 15 -5.01 0.27 -11.80
N ASN A 16 -4.56 1.47 -12.15
CA ASN A 16 -3.13 1.79 -12.15
C ASN A 16 -2.62 2.07 -10.72
N TRP A 17 -1.31 2.22 -10.55
CA TRP A 17 -0.70 2.42 -9.23
C TRP A 17 -1.25 3.67 -8.52
N THR A 18 -1.35 4.79 -9.23
CA THR A 18 -1.82 6.08 -8.68
C THR A 18 -3.28 6.01 -8.24
N GLU A 19 -4.12 5.35 -9.03
CA GLU A 19 -5.52 5.09 -8.70
C GLU A 19 -5.64 4.19 -7.46
N ALA A 20 -4.85 3.14 -7.37
CA ALA A 20 -4.84 2.23 -6.23
C ALA A 20 -4.38 2.95 -4.95
N GLN A 21 -3.35 3.80 -5.05
CA GLN A 21 -2.89 4.63 -3.93
C GLN A 21 -4.00 5.57 -3.44
N ARG A 22 -4.61 6.31 -4.37
CA ARG A 22 -5.70 7.22 -4.06
C ARG A 22 -6.87 6.48 -3.39
N TYR A 23 -7.27 5.34 -3.96
CA TYR A 23 -8.32 4.51 -3.37
C TYR A 23 -8.01 4.11 -1.93
N CYS A 24 -6.79 3.62 -1.68
CA CYS A 24 -6.40 3.21 -0.33
C CYS A 24 -6.36 4.40 0.64
N ARG A 25 -5.97 5.61 0.23
CA ARG A 25 -6.00 6.80 1.09
C ARG A 25 -7.41 7.34 1.34
N GLU A 26 -8.33 7.16 0.39
CA GLU A 26 -9.73 7.58 0.55
C GLU A 26 -10.54 6.62 1.43
N LYS A 27 -10.19 5.32 1.47
CA LYS A 27 -10.97 4.27 2.13
C LYS A 27 -10.27 3.58 3.30
N HIS A 28 -8.95 3.69 3.37
CA HIS A 28 -8.07 3.02 4.33
C HIS A 28 -6.93 3.99 4.71
N THR A 29 -5.74 3.48 5.07
CA THR A 29 -4.57 4.30 5.37
C THR A 29 -3.79 4.65 4.09
N ASP A 30 -3.21 3.66 3.41
CA ASP A 30 -2.45 3.80 2.16
C ASP A 30 -2.29 2.41 1.51
N LEU A 31 -1.59 2.29 0.40
CA LEU A 31 -1.04 1.02 -0.07
C LEU A 31 -0.06 0.44 0.95
N VAL A 32 -0.03 -0.89 1.04
CA VAL A 32 0.80 -1.62 2.00
C VAL A 32 2.30 -1.42 1.77
N THR A 33 3.06 -1.25 2.86
CA THR A 33 4.52 -1.34 2.89
C THR A 33 4.94 -2.76 3.23
N ILE A 34 6.04 -3.25 2.67
CA ILE A 34 6.58 -4.58 2.98
C ILE A 34 7.94 -4.40 3.62
N ASN A 35 8.05 -4.71 4.90
CA ASN A 35 9.26 -4.57 5.70
C ASN A 35 10.10 -5.84 5.70
N ASP A 36 9.46 -7.00 5.60
CA ASP A 36 10.14 -8.29 5.62
C ASP A 36 9.40 -9.37 4.81
N MET A 37 9.99 -10.58 4.78
CA MET A 37 9.42 -11.72 4.06
C MET A 37 8.17 -12.29 4.74
N GLN A 38 8.00 -12.09 6.05
CA GLN A 38 6.82 -12.56 6.77
C GLN A 38 5.59 -11.76 6.31
N GLU A 39 5.70 -10.43 6.32
CA GLU A 39 4.65 -9.55 5.79
C GLU A 39 4.33 -9.87 4.32
N GLN A 40 5.35 -10.14 3.51
CA GLN A 40 5.14 -10.53 2.12
C GLN A 40 4.32 -11.84 2.00
N ASN A 41 4.55 -12.80 2.88
CA ASN A 41 3.81 -14.06 2.89
C ASN A 41 2.37 -13.87 3.36
N ASP A 42 2.15 -13.05 4.38
CA ASP A 42 0.80 -12.74 4.90
C ASP A 42 -0.05 -12.03 3.83
N ILE A 43 0.56 -11.11 3.06
CA ILE A 43 -0.08 -10.45 1.91
C ILE A 43 -0.44 -11.48 0.82
N LYS A 44 0.46 -12.42 0.51
CA LYS A 44 0.20 -13.49 -0.48
C LYS A 44 -0.95 -14.40 -0.03
N GLN A 45 -1.02 -14.72 1.26
CA GLN A 45 -2.11 -15.52 1.81
C GLN A 45 -3.45 -14.79 1.73
N THR A 46 -3.45 -13.47 1.93
CA THR A 46 -4.66 -12.63 1.84
C THR A 46 -5.30 -12.70 0.44
N VAL A 47 -4.51 -12.86 -0.62
CA VAL A 47 -5.03 -13.01 -1.99
C VAL A 47 -5.30 -14.46 -2.37
N ASN A 48 -4.81 -15.44 -1.61
CA ASN A 48 -5.03 -16.88 -1.83
C ASN A 48 -4.88 -17.34 -3.31
N GLY A 49 -3.93 -16.76 -4.05
CA GLY A 49 -3.71 -17.08 -5.46
C GLY A 49 -4.80 -16.58 -6.43
N SER A 50 -5.75 -15.76 -6.00
CA SER A 50 -6.86 -15.26 -6.83
C SER A 50 -6.42 -14.26 -7.90
N VAL A 51 -5.19 -13.74 -7.82
CA VAL A 51 -4.64 -12.73 -8.73
C VAL A 51 -3.15 -12.95 -8.97
N GLU A 52 -2.70 -12.60 -10.17
CA GLU A 52 -1.29 -12.69 -10.56
C GLU A 52 -0.44 -11.54 -9.98
N ARG A 53 -1.03 -10.35 -9.84
CA ARG A 53 -0.33 -9.14 -9.41
C ARG A 53 -1.22 -8.28 -8.53
N VAL A 54 -0.60 -7.59 -7.57
CA VAL A 54 -1.25 -6.62 -6.70
C VAL A 54 -0.39 -5.38 -6.55
N TRP A 55 -1.03 -4.22 -6.50
CA TRP A 55 -0.34 -2.98 -6.16
C TRP A 55 0.01 -2.93 -4.67
N ILE A 56 1.26 -2.53 -4.40
CA ILE A 56 1.82 -2.22 -3.08
C ILE A 56 2.39 -0.80 -3.09
N GLY A 57 2.74 -0.26 -1.93
CA GLY A 57 3.11 1.14 -1.77
C GLY A 57 4.49 1.51 -2.32
N LEU A 58 5.24 0.57 -2.89
CA LEU A 58 6.58 0.86 -3.41
C LEU A 58 6.49 1.68 -4.70
N ASN A 59 7.05 2.87 -4.69
CA ASN A 59 7.04 3.79 -5.83
C ASN A 59 8.45 4.29 -6.17
N ARG A 60 8.69 4.60 -7.44
CA ARG A 60 9.93 5.20 -7.91
C ARG A 60 9.65 6.42 -8.77
N THR A 61 9.76 7.60 -8.16
CA THR A 61 9.82 8.87 -8.92
C THR A 61 11.27 9.20 -9.29
N ASN A 62 12.18 9.19 -8.30
CA ASN A 62 13.63 9.38 -8.50
C ASN A 62 14.43 8.29 -7.76
N THR A 63 14.00 7.93 -6.55
CA THR A 63 14.47 6.79 -5.76
C THR A 63 13.27 5.94 -5.32
N TRP A 64 13.54 4.73 -4.86
CA TRP A 64 12.51 3.86 -4.28
C TRP A 64 12.08 4.40 -2.91
N ILE A 65 10.80 4.72 -2.78
CA ILE A 65 10.18 5.17 -1.54
C ILE A 65 8.85 4.44 -1.35
N TRP A 66 8.49 4.22 -0.10
CA TRP A 66 7.17 3.73 0.26
C TRP A 66 6.17 4.90 0.30
N SER A 67 4.97 4.69 -0.23
CA SER A 67 3.90 5.71 -0.27
C SER A 67 3.50 6.20 1.12
N LEU A 68 3.54 5.31 2.12
CA LEU A 68 3.25 5.63 3.52
C LEU A 68 4.39 6.42 4.19
N SER A 69 5.61 6.32 3.67
CA SER A 69 6.78 7.08 4.14
C SER A 69 6.96 8.42 3.42
N ASP A 70 6.04 8.77 2.52
CA ASP A 70 6.11 10.02 1.75
C ASP A 70 6.03 11.23 2.72
N PRO A 71 7.06 12.08 2.79
CA PRO A 71 7.06 13.28 3.63
C PRO A 71 5.94 14.27 3.30
N ALA A 72 5.29 14.16 2.14
CA ALA A 72 4.08 14.93 1.83
C ALA A 72 2.88 14.55 2.71
N PHE A 73 2.84 13.32 3.23
CA PHE A 73 1.83 12.85 4.19
C PHE A 73 2.00 13.56 5.55
N TYR A 74 3.23 13.64 6.06
CA TYR A 74 3.56 14.33 7.32
C TYR A 74 3.55 15.86 7.24
N ARG A 75 3.55 16.44 6.03
CA ARG A 75 3.40 17.89 5.84
C ARG A 75 1.96 18.39 6.05
N GLY A 76 0.98 17.49 6.20
CA GLY A 76 -0.44 17.81 6.35
C GLY A 76 -0.96 17.89 7.79
N GLY A 77 -0.14 17.61 8.79
CA GLY A 77 -0.55 17.62 10.20
C GLY A 77 0.36 16.73 11.03
N ASP A 78 0.73 17.22 12.20
CA ASP A 78 1.55 16.55 13.21
C ASP A 78 3.06 16.57 12.95
N SER A 79 3.61 17.78 13.12
CA SER A 79 4.89 17.94 13.81
C SER A 79 4.87 17.12 15.10
N LEU A 80 5.84 16.20 15.26
CA LEU A 80 6.17 15.63 16.57
C LEU A 80 6.60 16.73 17.55
#